data_AF-A0A923ZEF2-F1
#
_entry.id   AF-A0A923ZEF2-F1
#
_cell.length_a   1.000
_cell.length_b   1.000
_cell.length_c   1.000
_cell.angle_alpha   90.00
_cell.angle_beta   90.00
_cell.angle_gamma   90.00
#
_symmetry.space_group_name_H-M   'P 1'
#
loop_
_entity.id
_entity.type
_entity.pdbx_description
1 polymer ?
#
loop_
_entity_poly.entity_id
_entity_poly.type
_entity_poly.pdbx_seq_one_letter_code
_entity_poly.pdbx_strand_id
1 'polypeptide(L)' 'VETPHKSTPEMLQELVADNEAVARRMLAASNVAEDNDDKFTEDMLIARIGIHEENAWMLRASLG' A
#
# COMPACT_ATOMS: atom_id res chain seq x y z
N VAL A 1 -25.87 9.63 16.42
CA VAL A 1 -25.32 10.48 15.35
C VAL A 1 -25.05 9.54 14.19
N GLU A 2 -25.68 9.77 13.05
CA GLU A 2 -25.42 9.00 11.84
C GLU A 2 -24.05 9.43 11.31
N THR A 3 -23.10 8.49 11.25
CA THR A 3 -21.79 8.76 10.70
C THR A 3 -21.95 8.90 9.18
N PRO A 4 -21.55 10.01 8.56
CA PRO A 4 -21.63 10.12 7.10
C PRO A 4 -20.73 9.04 6.49
N HIS A 5 -21.34 8.11 5.76
CA HIS A 5 -20.64 7.06 5.03
C HIS A 5 -20.31 7.56 3.63
N LYS A 6 -19.05 7.43 3.23
CA LYS A 6 -18.60 7.67 1.86
C LYS A 6 -19.33 6.72 0.91
N SER A 7 -19.53 7.14 -0.33
CA SER A 7 -20.00 6.22 -1.38
C SER A 7 -18.97 5.12 -1.63
N THR A 8 -19.42 3.96 -2.15
CA THR A 8 -18.51 2.85 -2.46
C THR A 8 -17.32 3.26 -3.35
N PRO A 9 -17.49 4.04 -4.44
CA PRO A 9 -16.35 4.48 -5.25
C PRO A 9 -15.36 5.35 -4.48
N GLU A 10 -15.84 6.24 -3.60
CA GLU A 10 -14.97 7.08 -2.76
C GLU A 10 -14.17 6.23 -1.76
N MET A 11 -14.80 5.21 -1.16
CA MET A 11 -14.11 4.27 -0.27
C MET A 11 -13.04 3.45 -1.01
N LEU A 12 -13.33 3.02 -2.24
CA LEU A 12 -12.37 2.28 -3.07
C LEU A 12 -11.17 3.15 -3.47
N GLN A 13 -11.42 4.41 -3.86
CA GLN A 13 -10.37 5.37 -4.20
C GLN A 13 -9.44 5.65 -3.00
N GLU A 14 -10.02 5.83 -1.81
CA GLU A 14 -9.24 5.97 -0.57
C GLU A 14 -8.40 4.73 -0.29
N LEU A 15 -8.97 3.53 -0.43
CA LEU A 15 -8.25 2.29 -0.21
C LEU A 15 -7.12 2.04 -1.22
N VAL A 16 -7.28 2.47 -2.47
CA VAL A 16 -6.19 2.49 -3.47
C VAL A 16 -5.08 3.41 -2.99
N ALA A 17 -5.41 4.65 -2.63
CA ALA A 17 -4.43 5.64 -2.19
C ALA A 17 -3.66 5.17 -0.95
N ASP A 18 -4.33 4.52 -0.01
CA ASP A 18 -3.73 3.98 1.20
C ASP A 18 -2.76 2.83 0.91
N ASN A 19 -3.12 1.89 0.03
CA ASN A 19 -2.21 0.82 -0.38
C ASN A 19 -0.92 1.38 -1.00
N GLU A 20 -1.05 2.35 -1.90
CA GLU A 20 0.12 3.01 -2.50
C GLU A 20 0.94 3.79 -1.47
N ALA A 21 0.28 4.44 -0.52
CA ALA A 21 0.95 5.21 0.51
C ALA A 21 1.71 4.30 1.49
N VAL A 22 1.21 3.10 1.76
CA VAL A 22 1.93 2.07 2.53
C VAL A 22 3.09 1.51 1.74
N ALA A 23 2.90 1.16 0.46
CA ALA A 23 3.97 0.69 -0.41
C ALA A 23 5.14 1.69 -0.49
N ARG A 24 4.86 2.99 -0.70
CA ARG A 24 5.88 4.04 -0.69
C ARG A 24 6.63 4.15 0.64
N ARG A 25 5.95 3.97 1.78
CA ARG A 25 6.59 3.99 3.11
C ARG A 25 7.44 2.75 3.34
N MET A 26 7.00 1.58 2.89
CA MET A 26 7.77 0.35 2.95
C MET A 26 9.03 0.44 2.09
N LEU A 27 8.96 1.08 0.92
CA LEU A 27 10.15 1.34 0.10
C LEU A 27 11.16 2.25 0.82
N ALA A 28 10.69 3.32 1.45
CA ALA A 28 11.57 4.16 2.26
C ALA A 28 12.20 3.39 3.43
N ALA A 29 11.43 2.49 4.07
CA ALA A 29 11.93 1.63 5.15
C ALA A 29 12.89 0.55 4.65
N SER A 30 12.68 -0.03 3.46
CA SER A 30 13.57 -1.04 2.90
C SER A 30 14.94 -0.45 2.59
N ASN A 31 15.00 0.79 2.10
CA ASN A 31 16.27 1.50 1.87
C ASN A 31 17.03 1.71 3.19
N VAL A 32 16.34 2.01 4.31
CA VAL A 32 16.99 2.11 5.62
C VAL A 32 17.56 0.76 6.07
N ALA A 33 16.85 -0.35 5.80
CA ALA A 33 17.36 -1.69 6.09
C ALA A 33 18.58 -2.02 5.21
N GLU A 34 18.52 -1.70 3.91
CA GLU A 34 19.62 -1.85 2.97
C GLU A 34 20.88 -1.09 3.43
N ASP A 35 20.74 0.17 3.82
CA ASP A 35 21.82 1.04 4.31
C ASP A 35 22.54 0.47 5.56
N ASN A 36 21.87 -0.43 6.30
CA ASN A 36 22.39 -1.09 7.50
C ASN A 36 22.72 -2.57 7.29
N ASP A 37 22.75 -3.05 6.04
CA ASP A 37 22.99 -4.44 5.65
C ASP A 37 21.98 -5.45 6.28
N ASP A 38 20.78 -4.98 6.65
CA ASP A 38 19.69 -5.82 7.15
C ASP A 38 18.87 -6.39 5.98
N LYS A 39 19.45 -7.42 5.34
CA LYS A 39 18.86 -8.07 4.16
C LYS A 39 17.56 -8.80 4.41
N PHE A 40 17.30 -9.24 5.65
CA PHE A 40 16.03 -9.91 5.98
C PHE A 40 14.87 -8.93 6.08
N THR A 41 15.09 -7.77 6.70
CA THR A 41 14.07 -6.72 6.75
C THR A 41 13.82 -6.11 5.38
N GLU A 42 14.88 -5.89 4.58
CA GLU A 42 14.77 -5.41 3.20
C GLU A 42 13.89 -6.34 2.35
N ASP A 43 14.21 -7.64 2.30
CA ASP A 43 13.48 -8.63 1.50
C ASP A 43 12.01 -8.78 1.94
N MET A 44 11.76 -8.82 3.26
CA MET A 44 10.40 -8.87 3.80
C MET A 44 9.56 -7.65 3.36
N LEU A 45 10.15 -6.46 3.38
CA LEU A 45 9.46 -5.23 2.97
C LEU A 45 9.19 -5.23 1.46
N ILE A 46 10.15 -5.66 0.64
CA ILE A 46 9.97 -5.79 -0.82
C ILE A 46 8.81 -6.75 -1.14
N ALA A 47 8.75 -7.91 -0.50
CA ALA A 47 7.63 -8.85 -0.68
C ALA A 47 6.29 -8.21 -0.31
N ARG A 48 6.25 -7.37 0.73
CA ARG A 48 5.03 -6.70 1.18
C ARG A 48 4.61 -5.56 0.25
N ILE A 49 5.56 -4.84 -0.34
CA ILE A 49 5.31 -3.83 -1.38
C ILE A 49 4.54 -4.47 -2.54
N GLY A 50 4.99 -5.63 -3.03
CA GLY A 50 4.33 -6.33 -4.14
C GLY A 50 2.85 -6.63 -3.87
N ILE A 51 2.51 -7.08 -2.66
CA ILE A 51 1.11 -7.32 -2.25
C ILE A 51 0.28 -6.02 -2.26
N HIS A 52 0.83 -4.90 -1.76
CA HIS A 52 0.12 -3.63 -1.76
C HIS A 52 -0.08 -3.07 -3.18
N GLU A 53 0.88 -3.26 -4.08
CA GLU A 53 0.75 -2.86 -5.49
C GLU A 53 -0.29 -3.71 -6.23
N GLU A 54 -0.30 -5.03 -6.01
CA GLU A 54 -1.32 -5.93 -6.56
C GLU A 54 -2.72 -5.55 -6.07
N ASN A 55 -2.88 -5.29 -4.77
CA ASN A 55 -4.15 -4.81 -4.19
C ASN A 55 -4.59 -3.50 -4.84
N ALA A 56 -3.69 -2.51 -4.97
CA ALA A 56 -4.01 -1.23 -5.59
C ALA A 56 -4.43 -1.40 -7.07
N TRP A 57 -3.78 -2.30 -7.81
CA TRP A 57 -4.15 -2.64 -9.18
C TRP A 57 -5.54 -3.26 -9.27
N MET A 58 -5.85 -4.27 -8.46
CA MET A 58 -7.16 -4.92 -8.44
C MET A 58 -8.29 -3.97 -8.05
N LEU A 59 -8.06 -3.09 -7.08
CA LEU A 59 -9.03 -2.08 -6.66
C LEU A 59 -9.27 -1.03 -7.75
N ARG A 60 -8.23 -0.58 -8.46
CA ARG A 60 -8.39 0.30 -9.64
C ARG A 60 -9.20 -0.36 -10.74
N ALA A 61 -8.96 -1.64 -11.02
CA ALA A 61 -9.74 -2.39 -12.01
C ALA A 61 -11.23 -2.48 -11.64
N SER A 62 -11.57 -2.38 -10.35
CA SER A 62 -12.95 -2.42 -9.85
C SER A 62 -13.71 -1.10 -10.02
N LEU A 63 -13.00 0.00 -10.33
CA LEU A 63 -13.60 1.34 -10.50
C LEU A 63 -14.13 1.61 -11.92
N GLY A 64 -13.82 0.74 -12.89
CA GLY A 64 -14.24 0.87 -14.29
C GLY A 64 -13.32 1.73 -15.14
#